data_AF-A0A819ZN58-F1
#
_entry.id   AF-A0A819ZN58-F1
#
_cell.length_a   1.000
_cell.length_b   1.000
_cell.length_c   1.000
_cell.angle_alpha   90.00
_cell.angle_beta   90.00
_cell.angle_gamma   90.00
#
_symmetry.space_group_name_H-M   'P 1'
#
loop_
_entity.id
_entity.type
_entity.pdbx_description
1 polymer ?
#
loop_
_entity_poly.entity_id
_entity_poly.type
_entity_poly.pdbx_seq_one_letter_code
_entity_poly.pdbx_strand_id
1 'polypeptide(L)'
;MLEFFVARLPDQVYRFWTAIFIHAGIIHLLITIIFQYTIMRPLEKLAGCIRVMIIYIVSGFVGSLASALFLRDSVQVGPGGGQFAILACYLSELFLGWRSLKRPWAGFFKIIICLLLLFTVGLLPLVDNYSQCFGFLTGFMLNMTVFPDVSYKKNVRRLVVITAALATTIALFIVLITLFYTLPVECPSCELLNCSFGSSCRNYTYNSV
;
A
#
# COMPACT_ATOMS: atom_id res chain seq x y z
N MET A 1 -23.26 7.67 -13.24
CA MET A 1 -21.94 7.04 -13.38
C MET A 1 -21.29 7.64 -14.62
N LEU A 2 -20.03 8.08 -14.60
CA LEU A 2 -19.38 8.59 -15.81
C LEU A 2 -19.26 7.48 -16.85
N GLU A 3 -19.66 7.76 -18.09
CA GLU A 3 -19.56 6.82 -19.20
C GLU A 3 -18.09 6.55 -19.55
N PHE A 4 -17.79 5.33 -19.98
CA PHE A 4 -16.47 4.98 -20.53
C PHE A 4 -16.34 5.63 -21.90
N PHE A 5 -15.22 6.28 -22.20
CA PHE A 5 -14.98 6.83 -23.54
C PHE A 5 -14.88 5.71 -24.58
N VAL A 6 -14.41 4.53 -24.16
CA VAL A 6 -14.44 3.30 -24.96
C VAL A 6 -15.11 2.20 -24.14
N ALA A 7 -16.27 1.75 -24.58
CA ALA A 7 -17.15 0.83 -23.83
C ALA A 7 -16.50 -0.51 -23.40
N ARG A 8 -15.33 -0.87 -23.93
CA ARG A 8 -14.62 -2.12 -23.61
C ARG A 8 -13.25 -1.93 -22.94
N LEU A 9 -12.84 -0.70 -22.65
CA LEU A 9 -11.54 -0.39 -22.03
C LEU A 9 -11.74 0.34 -20.70
N PRO A 10 -11.10 -0.13 -19.61
CA PRO A 10 -11.13 0.56 -18.33
C PRO A 10 -10.22 1.81 -18.38
N ASP A 11 -10.76 2.93 -18.86
CA ASP A 11 -10.06 4.20 -19.10
C ASP A 11 -10.10 5.19 -17.91
N GLN A 12 -10.78 4.83 -16.82
CA GLN A 12 -11.01 5.69 -15.66
C GLN A 12 -9.86 5.62 -14.64
N VAL A 13 -8.63 5.89 -15.06
CA VAL A 13 -7.40 5.77 -14.24
C VAL A 13 -7.44 6.64 -12.97
N TYR A 14 -8.15 7.77 -13.01
CA TYR A 14 -8.33 8.63 -11.84
C TYR A 14 -8.95 7.90 -10.64
N ARG A 15 -9.70 6.80 -10.87
CA ARG A 15 -10.32 6.01 -9.80
C ARG A 15 -9.28 5.43 -8.84
N PHE A 16 -8.13 4.97 -9.33
CA PHE A 16 -7.05 4.45 -8.49
C PHE A 16 -6.50 5.52 -7.56
N TRP A 17 -6.42 6.76 -8.05
CA TRP A 17 -5.95 7.90 -7.27
C TRP A 17 -6.99 8.37 -6.25
N THR A 18 -8.23 8.55 -6.67
CA THR A 18 -9.29 9.06 -5.80
C THR A 18 -9.68 8.08 -4.70
N ALA A 19 -9.53 6.77 -4.96
CA ALA A 19 -9.80 5.72 -3.98
C ALA A 19 -8.98 5.88 -2.69
N ILE A 20 -7.78 6.46 -2.76
CA ILE A 20 -6.90 6.70 -1.61
C ILE A 20 -7.56 7.62 -0.57
N PHE A 21 -8.41 8.55 -1.02
CA PHE A 21 -9.00 9.59 -0.15
C PHE A 21 -10.39 9.21 0.38
N ILE A 22 -11.02 8.18 -0.18
CA ILE A 22 -12.38 7.76 0.18
C ILE A 22 -12.31 6.74 1.31
N HIS A 23 -13.19 6.83 2.30
CA HIS A 23 -13.23 5.89 3.41
C HIS A 23 -14.56 5.16 3.46
N ALA A 24 -14.54 3.88 3.82
CA ALA A 24 -15.72 3.02 3.91
C ALA A 24 -16.77 3.50 4.95
N GLY A 25 -16.35 4.30 5.94
CA GLY A 25 -17.22 4.83 6.97
C GLY A 25 -16.46 5.60 8.04
N ILE A 26 -17.17 6.11 9.04
CA ILE A 26 -16.59 7.00 10.07
C ILE A 26 -15.55 6.30 10.94
N ILE A 27 -15.74 5.01 11.26
CA ILE A 27 -14.77 4.23 12.05
C ILE A 27 -13.47 4.05 11.26
N HIS A 28 -13.56 3.71 9.98
CA HIS A 28 -12.38 3.58 9.11
C HIS A 28 -11.62 4.91 8.96
N LEU A 29 -12.35 6.03 8.83
CA LEU A 29 -11.76 7.36 8.84
C LEU A 29 -11.05 7.69 10.16
N LEU A 30 -11.68 7.42 11.31
CA LEU A 30 -11.07 7.67 12.62
C LEU A 30 -9.79 6.87 12.83
N ILE A 31 -9.79 5.57 12.48
CA ILE A 31 -8.59 4.71 12.54
C ILE A 31 -7.49 5.30 11.65
N THR A 32 -7.85 5.76 10.44
CA THR A 32 -6.90 6.36 9.52
C THR A 32 -6.29 7.65 10.06
N ILE A 33 -7.08 8.53 10.64
CA ILE A 33 -6.59 9.78 11.24
C ILE A 33 -5.67 9.47 12.43
N ILE A 34 -6.04 8.52 13.28
CA ILE A 34 -5.20 8.08 14.41
C ILE A 34 -3.87 7.52 13.89
N PHE A 35 -3.89 6.67 12.86
CA PHE A 35 -2.70 6.14 12.23
C PHE A 35 -1.82 7.26 11.67
N GLN A 36 -2.39 8.18 10.89
CA GLN A 36 -1.63 9.29 10.31
C GLN A 36 -1.02 10.18 11.39
N TYR A 37 -1.77 10.50 12.44
CA TYR A 37 -1.29 11.37 13.50
C TYR A 37 -0.21 10.72 14.38
N THR A 38 -0.33 9.43 14.67
CA THR A 38 0.57 8.73 15.59
C THR A 38 1.78 8.10 14.90
N ILE A 39 1.61 7.58 13.68
CA ILE A 39 2.63 6.81 12.95
C ILE A 39 3.22 7.62 11.80
N MET A 40 2.40 8.27 10.97
CA MET A 40 2.90 9.01 9.81
C MET A 40 3.58 10.33 10.19
N ARG A 41 2.97 11.13 11.09
CA ARG A 41 3.51 12.44 11.49
C ARG A 41 4.94 12.39 12.05
N PRO A 42 5.36 11.43 12.91
CA PRO A 42 6.75 11.33 13.32
C PRO A 42 7.71 11.04 12.16
N LEU A 43 7.29 10.21 11.20
CA LEU A 43 8.08 9.95 9.99
C LEU A 43 8.19 11.22 9.14
N GLU A 44 7.11 11.98 8.96
CA GLU A 44 7.16 13.27 8.24
C GLU A 44 8.10 14.27 8.88
N LYS A 45 8.15 14.34 10.22
CA LYS A 45 9.07 15.22 10.94
C LYS A 45 10.53 14.81 10.78
N LEU A 46 10.79 13.50 10.76
CA LEU A 46 12.15 12.96 10.58
C LEU A 46 12.64 13.14 9.15
N ALA A 47 11.76 12.91 8.20
CA ALA A 47 12.11 12.53 6.85
C ALA A 47 11.66 13.61 5.82
N GLY A 48 10.74 14.48 6.21
CA GLY A 48 10.21 15.57 5.41
C GLY A 48 8.89 15.22 4.72
N CYS A 49 7.95 16.17 4.74
CA CYS A 49 6.58 15.99 4.26
C CYS A 49 6.52 15.54 2.78
N ILE A 50 7.26 16.18 1.88
CA ILE A 50 7.23 15.86 0.43
C ILE A 50 7.62 14.41 0.16
N ARG A 51 8.65 13.92 0.86
CA ARG A 51 9.17 12.56 0.67
C ARG A 51 8.16 11.50 1.13
N VAL A 52 7.58 11.71 2.30
CA VAL A 52 6.55 10.82 2.84
C VAL A 52 5.29 10.88 1.97
N MET A 53 4.90 12.05 1.48
CA MET A 53 3.77 12.22 0.56
C MET A 53 3.95 11.41 -0.73
N ILE A 54 5.13 11.48 -1.36
CA ILE A 54 5.43 10.70 -2.58
C ILE A 54 5.27 9.20 -2.32
N ILE A 55 5.87 8.70 -1.23
CA ILE A 55 5.80 7.28 -0.89
C ILE A 55 4.35 6.86 -0.61
N TYR A 56 3.62 7.65 0.17
CA TYR A 56 2.24 7.37 0.54
C TYR A 56 1.32 7.27 -0.67
N ILE A 57 1.40 8.27 -1.55
CA ILE A 57 0.52 8.39 -2.71
C ILE A 57 0.86 7.38 -3.81
N VAL A 58 2.14 7.21 -4.15
CA VAL A 58 2.56 6.25 -5.17
C VAL A 58 2.25 4.82 -4.72
N SER A 59 2.55 4.49 -3.45
CA SER A 59 2.24 3.15 -2.93
C SER A 59 0.74 2.90 -2.79
N GLY A 60 -0.02 3.94 -2.44
CA GLY A 60 -1.49 3.89 -2.47
C GLY A 60 -2.02 3.59 -3.87
N PHE A 61 -1.50 4.27 -4.90
CA PHE A 61 -1.88 4.04 -6.29
C PHE A 61 -1.56 2.61 -6.76
N VAL A 62 -0.34 2.13 -6.49
CA VAL A 62 0.06 0.75 -6.83
C VAL A 62 -0.79 -0.27 -6.08
N GLY A 63 -1.09 -0.01 -4.81
CA GLY A 63 -2.00 -0.82 -4.01
C GLY A 63 -3.41 -0.89 -4.61
N SER A 64 -3.99 0.25 -4.99
CA SER A 64 -5.30 0.30 -5.65
C SER A 64 -5.31 -0.39 -7.02
N LEU A 65 -4.22 -0.34 -7.77
CA LEU A 65 -4.09 -1.07 -9.03
C LEU A 65 -4.05 -2.59 -8.79
N ALA A 66 -3.29 -3.05 -7.78
CA ALA A 66 -3.25 -4.45 -7.39
C ALA A 66 -4.63 -4.93 -6.89
N SER A 67 -5.31 -4.11 -6.08
CA SER A 67 -6.68 -4.35 -5.63
C SER A 67 -7.63 -4.65 -6.79
N ALA A 68 -7.65 -3.76 -7.78
CA ALA A 68 -8.53 -3.88 -8.94
C ALA A 68 -8.16 -5.04 -9.86
N LEU A 69 -6.91 -5.51 -9.81
CA LEU A 69 -6.48 -6.70 -10.54
C LEU A 69 -7.00 -8.00 -9.89
N PHE A 70 -6.87 -8.12 -8.56
CA PHE A 70 -7.16 -9.35 -7.83
C PHE A 70 -8.61 -9.44 -7.29
N LEU A 71 -9.33 -8.32 -7.19
CA LEU A 71 -10.67 -8.24 -6.61
C LEU A 71 -11.62 -7.40 -7.48
N ARG A 72 -11.87 -7.85 -8.71
CA ARG A 72 -12.66 -7.09 -9.70
C ARG A 72 -14.09 -6.80 -9.26
N ASP A 73 -14.70 -7.74 -8.56
CA ASP A 73 -16.12 -7.69 -8.20
C ASP A 73 -16.37 -7.13 -6.79
N SER A 74 -15.33 -6.60 -6.13
CA SER A 74 -15.43 -6.03 -4.78
C SER A 74 -15.16 -4.54 -4.77
N VAL A 75 -15.97 -3.80 -4.02
CA VAL A 75 -15.74 -2.38 -3.78
C VAL A 75 -14.68 -2.23 -2.69
N GLN A 76 -13.56 -1.61 -3.03
CA GLN A 76 -12.45 -1.35 -2.10
C GLN A 76 -12.15 0.16 -2.07
N VAL A 77 -11.95 0.71 -0.88
CA VAL A 77 -11.68 2.15 -0.69
C VAL A 77 -10.69 2.36 0.44
N GLY A 78 -9.96 3.47 0.36
CA GLY A 78 -9.16 3.98 1.47
C GLY A 78 -7.66 3.87 1.24
N PRO A 79 -6.90 4.49 2.15
CA PRO A 79 -5.48 4.66 1.96
C PRO A 79 -4.63 3.48 2.44
N GLY A 80 -5.21 2.28 2.56
CA GLY A 80 -4.54 1.11 3.17
C GLY A 80 -3.15 0.83 2.58
N GLY A 81 -3.01 0.87 1.25
CA GLY A 81 -1.71 0.73 0.59
C GLY A 81 -0.69 1.80 0.99
N GLY A 82 -1.11 3.06 1.14
CA GLY A 82 -0.26 4.14 1.62
C GLY A 82 0.12 3.99 3.10
N GLN A 83 -0.81 3.56 3.96
CA GLN A 83 -0.54 3.31 5.38
C GLN A 83 0.48 2.18 5.58
N PHE A 84 0.34 1.08 4.84
CA PHE A 84 1.31 -0.01 4.87
C PHE A 84 2.67 0.40 4.30
N ALA A 85 2.70 1.31 3.32
CA ALA A 85 3.95 1.90 2.86
C ALA A 85 4.68 2.66 3.97
N ILE A 86 3.98 3.41 4.82
CA ILE A 86 4.57 4.09 5.98
C ILE A 86 5.19 3.07 6.96
N LEU A 87 4.52 1.95 7.21
CA LEU A 87 5.08 0.88 8.05
C LEU A 87 6.30 0.22 7.40
N ALA A 88 6.30 0.08 6.08
CA ALA A 88 7.45 -0.40 5.32
C ALA A 88 8.65 0.56 5.42
N CYS A 89 8.42 1.87 5.45
CA CYS A 89 9.44 2.87 5.72
C CYS A 89 10.06 2.65 7.11
N TYR A 90 9.25 2.51 8.16
CA TYR A 90 9.77 2.22 9.50
C TYR A 90 10.58 0.92 9.55
N LEU A 91 10.13 -0.13 8.83
CA LEU A 91 10.84 -1.41 8.81
C LEU A 91 12.17 -1.31 8.07
N SER A 92 12.20 -0.61 6.94
CA SER A 92 13.44 -0.40 6.17
C SER A 92 14.45 0.44 6.94
N GLU A 93 14.02 1.55 7.57
CA GLU A 93 14.86 2.35 8.46
C GLU A 93 15.39 1.54 9.65
N LEU A 94 14.56 0.68 10.23
CA LEU A 94 14.96 -0.21 11.33
C LEU A 94 16.08 -1.17 10.89
N PHE A 95 15.98 -1.76 9.69
CA PHE A 95 17.01 -2.65 9.16
C PHE A 95 18.30 -1.91 8.81
N LEU A 96 18.21 -0.72 8.24
CA LEU A 96 19.38 0.12 7.93
C LEU A 96 20.11 0.54 9.22
N GLY A 97 19.36 0.92 10.24
CA GLY A 97 19.88 1.35 11.55
C GLY A 97 20.12 0.23 12.55
N TRP A 98 19.94 -1.05 12.20
CA TRP A 98 19.81 -2.16 13.15
C TRP A 98 20.93 -2.24 14.19
N ARG A 99 22.19 -2.03 13.75
CA ARG A 99 23.38 -2.08 14.61
C ARG A 99 23.57 -0.83 15.47
N SER A 100 22.98 0.29 15.08
CA SER A 100 23.12 1.59 15.76
C SER A 100 22.01 1.82 16.80
N LEU A 101 20.92 1.05 16.73
CA LEU A 101 19.79 1.15 17.65
C LEU A 101 20.06 0.42 18.97
N LYS A 102 19.70 1.05 20.09
CA LYS A 102 19.84 0.46 21.43
C LYS A 102 18.96 -0.78 21.65
N ARG A 103 17.77 -0.83 21.00
CA ARG A 103 16.76 -1.91 21.17
C ARG A 103 16.05 -2.22 19.84
N PRO A 104 16.75 -2.78 18.84
CA PRO A 104 16.19 -3.00 17.50
C PRO A 104 15.00 -4.00 17.51
N TRP A 105 15.11 -5.07 18.32
CA TRP A 105 14.05 -6.06 18.47
C TRP A 105 12.73 -5.48 19.00
N ALA A 106 12.79 -4.53 19.94
CA ALA A 106 11.59 -3.89 20.45
C ALA A 106 10.90 -3.04 19.37
N GLY A 107 11.67 -2.38 18.50
CA GLY A 107 11.14 -1.69 17.33
C GLY A 107 10.51 -2.66 16.32
N PHE A 108 11.21 -3.75 16.02
CA PHE A 108 10.74 -4.80 15.11
C PHE A 108 9.39 -5.36 15.55
N PHE A 109 9.28 -5.82 16.80
CA PHE A 109 8.03 -6.39 17.31
C PHE A 109 6.88 -5.38 17.31
N LYS A 110 7.14 -4.09 17.59
CA LYS A 110 6.10 -3.05 17.48
C LYS A 110 5.56 -2.92 16.06
N ILE A 111 6.43 -2.92 15.06
CA ILE A 111 6.03 -2.82 13.64
C ILE A 111 5.27 -4.08 13.23
N ILE A 112 5.77 -5.28 13.58
CA ILE A 112 5.09 -6.54 13.25
C ILE A 112 3.72 -6.64 13.92
N ILE A 113 3.59 -6.26 15.20
CA ILE A 113 2.29 -6.22 15.88
C ILE A 113 1.35 -5.24 15.17
N CYS A 114 1.83 -4.05 14.79
CA CYS A 114 1.02 -3.09 14.05
C CYS A 114 0.56 -3.63 12.68
N LEU A 115 1.45 -4.29 11.94
CA LEU A 115 1.12 -4.94 10.67
C LEU A 115 0.07 -6.04 10.86
N LEU A 116 0.23 -6.91 11.86
CA LEU A 116 -0.73 -7.98 12.16
C LEU A 116 -2.10 -7.43 12.55
N LEU A 117 -2.14 -6.36 13.36
CA LEU A 117 -3.39 -5.71 13.75
C LEU A 117 -4.10 -5.04 12.57
N LEU A 118 -3.35 -4.39 11.67
CA LEU A 118 -3.95 -3.77 10.48
C LEU A 118 -4.38 -4.82 9.45
N PHE A 119 -3.63 -5.92 9.34
CA PHE A 119 -4.00 -7.05 8.49
C PHE A 119 -5.24 -7.78 9.00
N THR A 120 -5.40 -7.92 10.33
CA THR A 120 -6.63 -8.50 10.90
C THR A 120 -7.83 -7.57 10.73
N VAL A 121 -7.64 -6.25 10.83
CA VAL A 121 -8.63 -5.26 10.40
C VAL A 121 -8.93 -5.39 8.90
N GLY A 122 -7.95 -5.79 8.10
CA GLY A 122 -8.09 -6.16 6.69
C GLY A 122 -8.95 -7.38 6.39
N LEU A 123 -9.33 -8.16 7.41
CA LEU A 123 -10.33 -9.22 7.24
C LEU A 123 -11.78 -8.70 7.30
N LEU A 124 -11.97 -7.41 7.61
CA LEU A 124 -13.27 -6.74 7.56
C LEU A 124 -13.67 -6.42 6.11
N PRO A 125 -14.98 -6.32 5.81
CA PRO A 125 -15.44 -5.90 4.49
C PRO A 125 -14.92 -4.50 4.15
N LEU A 126 -14.67 -4.25 2.85
CA LEU A 126 -14.19 -2.98 2.29
C LEU A 126 -12.74 -2.60 2.63
N VAL A 127 -12.00 -3.48 3.32
CA VAL A 127 -10.58 -3.32 3.59
C VAL A 127 -9.80 -4.35 2.77
N ASP A 128 -8.79 -3.89 2.04
CA ASP A 128 -8.07 -4.71 1.07
C ASP A 128 -6.63 -5.06 1.49
N ASN A 129 -6.38 -6.34 1.73
CA ASN A 129 -5.06 -6.89 1.99
C ASN A 129 -4.14 -6.92 0.76
N TYR A 130 -4.64 -7.00 -0.48
CA TYR A 130 -3.80 -6.87 -1.68
C TYR A 130 -3.24 -5.46 -1.80
N SER A 131 -4.09 -4.44 -1.69
CA SER A 131 -3.65 -3.04 -1.66
C SER A 131 -2.61 -2.80 -0.56
N GLN A 132 -2.83 -3.33 0.64
CA GLN A 132 -1.88 -3.24 1.75
C GLN A 132 -0.55 -3.94 1.43
N CYS A 133 -0.58 -5.15 0.87
CA CYS A 133 0.62 -5.94 0.62
C CYS A 133 1.48 -5.33 -0.50
N PHE A 134 0.86 -4.94 -1.61
CA PHE A 134 1.55 -4.26 -2.71
C PHE A 134 1.98 -2.82 -2.35
N GLY A 135 1.18 -2.14 -1.52
CA GLY A 135 1.55 -0.86 -0.93
C GLY A 135 2.76 -0.96 0.00
N PHE A 136 2.81 -1.99 0.85
CA PHE A 136 3.97 -2.31 1.69
C PHE A 136 5.23 -2.56 0.86
N LEU A 137 5.14 -3.42 -0.15
CA LEU A 137 6.25 -3.75 -1.04
C LEU A 137 6.78 -2.50 -1.76
N THR A 138 5.87 -1.71 -2.33
CA THR A 138 6.22 -0.47 -3.05
C THR A 138 6.83 0.56 -2.10
N GLY A 139 6.26 0.72 -0.90
CA GLY A 139 6.78 1.63 0.13
C GLY A 139 8.18 1.25 0.58
N PHE A 140 8.46 -0.03 0.77
CA PHE A 140 9.80 -0.52 1.11
C PHE A 140 10.83 -0.15 0.04
N MET A 141 10.50 -0.39 -1.24
CA MET A 141 11.39 -0.05 -2.36
C MET A 141 11.57 1.47 -2.49
N LEU A 142 10.49 2.25 -2.40
CA LEU A 142 10.56 3.70 -2.50
C LEU A 142 11.32 4.33 -1.32
N ASN A 143 11.22 3.79 -0.11
CA ASN A 143 12.03 4.26 1.02
C ASN A 143 13.54 4.16 0.70
N MET A 144 13.98 3.07 0.07
CA MET A 144 15.38 2.91 -0.34
C MET A 144 15.84 3.93 -1.41
N THR A 145 14.91 4.49 -2.18
CA THR A 145 15.19 5.53 -3.18
C THR A 145 15.16 6.95 -2.60
N VAL A 146 14.19 7.22 -1.71
CA VAL A 146 13.86 8.56 -1.21
C VAL A 146 14.54 8.88 0.13
N PHE A 147 14.81 7.86 0.95
CA PHE A 147 15.52 7.94 2.23
C PHE A 147 16.89 7.23 2.26
N PRO A 148 17.80 7.51 1.32
CA PRO A 148 19.17 7.04 1.47
C PRO A 148 19.86 7.87 2.54
N ASP A 149 19.96 7.27 3.72
CA ASP A 149 20.61 7.76 4.94
C ASP A 149 21.87 8.60 4.68
N VAL A 150 22.05 9.67 5.48
CA VAL A 150 23.16 10.64 5.38
C VAL A 150 24.53 9.97 5.59
N SER A 151 24.55 8.76 6.18
CA SER A 151 25.75 7.98 6.46
C SER A 151 26.37 7.30 5.22
N TYR A 152 25.64 7.18 4.11
CA TYR A 152 26.23 6.72 2.86
C TYR A 152 26.97 7.87 2.17
N LYS A 153 28.26 8.04 2.51
CA LYS A 153 29.23 8.78 1.67
C LYS A 153 29.02 8.38 0.21
N LYS A 154 29.14 9.32 -0.74
CA LYS A 154 29.03 9.08 -2.21
C LYS A 154 29.78 7.79 -2.59
N ASN A 155 29.03 6.69 -2.71
CA ASN A 155 29.58 5.36 -2.89
C ASN A 155 28.74 4.66 -3.94
N VAL A 156 29.39 3.97 -4.88
CA VAL A 156 28.74 3.27 -6.01
C VAL A 156 27.62 2.36 -5.51
N ARG A 157 27.81 1.73 -4.35
CA ARG A 157 26.79 0.89 -3.69
C ARG A 157 25.46 1.62 -3.44
N ARG A 158 25.49 2.91 -3.07
CA ARG A 158 24.28 3.72 -2.85
C ARG A 158 23.53 3.93 -4.16
N LEU A 159 24.25 4.28 -5.23
CA LEU A 159 23.66 4.47 -6.55
C LEU A 159 23.05 3.16 -7.07
N VAL A 160 23.75 2.03 -6.88
CA VAL A 160 23.25 0.70 -7.26
C VAL A 160 21.95 0.37 -6.53
N VAL A 161 21.86 0.61 -5.21
CA VAL A 161 20.62 0.35 -4.46
C VAL A 161 19.47 1.23 -4.92
N ILE A 162 19.70 2.55 -5.10
CA ILE A 162 18.66 3.48 -5.57
C ILE A 162 18.18 3.10 -6.97
N THR A 163 19.10 2.84 -7.91
CA THR A 163 18.76 2.48 -9.29
C THR A 163 18.06 1.13 -9.36
N ALA A 164 18.50 0.14 -8.59
CA ALA A 164 17.84 -1.16 -8.50
C ALA A 164 16.43 -1.04 -7.91
N ALA A 165 16.25 -0.32 -6.80
CA ALA A 165 14.95 -0.15 -6.17
C ALA A 165 13.97 0.64 -7.05
N LEU A 166 14.45 1.67 -7.74
CA LEU A 166 13.62 2.41 -8.70
C LEU A 166 13.22 1.53 -9.89
N ALA A 167 14.17 0.76 -10.44
CA ALA A 167 13.90 -0.15 -11.54
C ALA A 167 12.90 -1.24 -11.15
N THR A 168 13.00 -1.81 -9.94
CA THR A 168 12.04 -2.81 -9.45
C THR A 168 10.65 -2.22 -9.24
N THR A 169 10.54 -1.00 -8.70
CA THR A 169 9.24 -0.32 -8.57
C THR A 169 8.60 -0.06 -9.93
N ILE A 170 9.38 0.40 -10.92
CA ILE A 170 8.88 0.64 -12.28
C ILE A 170 8.47 -0.68 -12.95
N ALA A 171 9.28 -1.73 -12.82
CA ALA A 171 8.96 -3.05 -13.35
C ALA A 171 7.68 -3.62 -12.73
N LEU A 172 7.51 -3.51 -11.41
CA LEU A 172 6.29 -3.92 -10.72
C LEU A 172 5.07 -3.18 -11.27
N PHE A 173 5.18 -1.87 -11.46
CA PHE A 173 4.11 -1.05 -12.01
C PHE A 173 3.72 -1.47 -13.44
N ILE A 174 4.71 -1.68 -14.31
CA ILE A 174 4.51 -2.12 -15.69
C ILE A 174 3.86 -3.52 -15.72
N VAL A 175 4.30 -4.43 -14.86
CA VAL A 175 3.70 -5.76 -14.77
C VAL A 175 2.25 -5.65 -14.34
N LEU A 176 1.94 -4.93 -13.25
CA LEU A 176 0.58 -4.79 -12.75
C LEU A 176 -0.37 -4.15 -13.77
N ILE A 177 0.07 -3.10 -14.46
CA ILE A 177 -0.76 -2.43 -15.46
C ILE A 177 -0.97 -3.33 -16.69
N THR A 178 0.05 -4.06 -17.12
CA THR A 178 -0.07 -5.02 -18.22
C THR A 178 -1.06 -6.11 -17.86
N LEU A 179 -0.89 -6.75 -16.69
CA LEU A 179 -1.79 -7.79 -16.19
C LEU A 179 -3.24 -7.29 -16.11
N PHE A 180 -3.45 -6.05 -15.68
CA PHE A 180 -4.78 -5.43 -15.59
C PHE A 180 -5.48 -5.34 -16.95
N TYR A 181 -4.76 -4.96 -18.01
CA TYR A 181 -5.34 -4.84 -19.36
C TYR A 181 -5.33 -6.14 -20.17
N THR A 182 -4.43 -7.10 -19.90
CA THR A 182 -4.27 -8.29 -20.75
C THR A 182 -4.85 -9.57 -20.19
N LEU A 183 -4.92 -9.72 -18.86
CA LEU A 183 -5.39 -10.97 -18.23
C LEU A 183 -6.72 -10.75 -17.50
N PRO A 184 -7.78 -11.51 -17.82
CA PRO A 184 -8.88 -11.68 -16.89
C PRO A 184 -8.40 -12.64 -15.78
N VAL A 185 -7.82 -12.07 -14.72
CA VAL A 185 -7.41 -12.86 -13.55
C VAL A 185 -8.66 -13.32 -12.82
N GLU A 186 -9.19 -14.48 -13.19
CA GLU A 186 -10.21 -15.18 -12.43
C GLU A 186 -9.53 -15.94 -11.30
N CYS A 187 -9.67 -15.44 -10.08
CA CYS A 187 -9.04 -16.02 -8.90
C CYS A 187 -10.09 -16.34 -7.83
N PRO A 188 -10.66 -17.57 -7.85
CA PRO A 188 -11.73 -17.97 -6.94
C PRO A 188 -11.31 -17.92 -5.46
N SER A 189 -10.02 -18.08 -5.18
CA SER A 189 -9.46 -18.04 -3.81
C SER A 189 -8.93 -16.66 -3.42
N CYS A 190 -8.97 -15.66 -4.30
CA CYS A 190 -8.44 -14.34 -3.99
C CYS A 190 -9.27 -13.62 -2.93
N GLU A 191 -10.57 -13.90 -2.84
CA GLU A 191 -11.44 -13.43 -1.76
C GLU A 191 -11.05 -14.01 -0.39
N LEU A 192 -10.35 -15.14 -0.31
CA LEU A 192 -10.01 -15.73 1.00
C LEU A 192 -9.04 -14.84 1.79
N LEU A 193 -8.21 -14.07 1.09
CA LEU A 193 -7.31 -13.09 1.70
C LEU A 193 -8.07 -11.85 2.21
N ASN A 194 -9.32 -11.62 1.77
CA ASN A 194 -10.16 -10.49 2.17
C ASN A 194 -11.56 -11.00 2.54
N CYS A 195 -11.81 -11.17 3.85
CA CYS A 195 -13.02 -11.78 4.45
C CYS A 195 -12.94 -13.30 4.71
N SER A 196 -12.22 -13.67 5.76
CA SER A 196 -12.27 -15.03 6.31
C SER A 196 -13.48 -15.29 7.22
N PHE A 197 -14.25 -14.27 7.63
CA PHE A 197 -15.32 -14.39 8.62
C PHE A 197 -16.69 -13.88 8.10
N GLY A 198 -17.59 -14.81 7.75
CA GLY A 198 -19.04 -14.59 7.78
C GLY A 198 -19.75 -14.24 6.46
N SER A 199 -21.08 -14.37 6.48
CA SER A 199 -22.02 -14.12 5.37
C SER A 199 -22.13 -12.65 4.95
N SER A 200 -21.72 -11.70 5.80
CA SER A 200 -21.78 -10.25 5.50
C SER A 200 -20.95 -9.82 4.30
N CYS A 201 -19.83 -10.49 4.00
CA CYS A 201 -18.99 -10.08 2.86
C CYS A 201 -19.59 -10.46 1.50
N ARG A 202 -20.42 -11.50 1.42
CA ARG A 202 -21.10 -11.92 0.18
C ARG A 202 -22.14 -10.90 -0.32
N ASN A 203 -22.71 -10.10 0.57
CA ASN A 203 -23.68 -9.07 0.19
C ASN A 203 -23.03 -7.87 -0.52
N TYR A 204 -21.72 -7.65 -0.34
CA TYR A 204 -20.97 -6.57 -1.00
C TYR A 204 -20.30 -7.01 -2.31
N THR A 205 -20.31 -8.31 -2.63
CA THR A 205 -19.83 -8.85 -3.91
C THR A 205 -20.96 -9.08 -4.91
N TYR A 206 -22.18 -9.41 -4.48
CA TYR A 206 -23.28 -9.80 -5.40
C TYR A 206 -24.41 -8.76 -5.62
N ASN A 207 -24.58 -7.74 -4.76
CA ASN A 207 -25.70 -6.78 -4.87
C ASN A 207 -25.35 -5.47 -5.62
N SER A 208 -24.26 -5.46 -6.38
CA SER A 208 -23.77 -4.27 -7.11
C SER A 208 -23.97 -4.34 -8.63
N VAL A 209 -24.99 -5.08 -9.10
CA VAL A 209 -25.51 -4.99 -10.48
C VAL A 209 -27.02 -4.77 -10.45
#